data_AF-M0HYP4-F1
#
_entry.id   AF-M0HYP4-F1
#
_cell.length_a   1.000
_cell.length_b   1.000
_cell.length_c   1.000
_cell.angle_alpha   90.00
_cell.angle_beta   90.00
_cell.angle_gamma   90.00
#
_symmetry.space_group_name_H-M   'P 1'
#
loop_
_entity.id
_entity.type
_entity.pdbx_description
1 polymer ?
#
loop_
_entity_poly.entity_id
_entity_poly.type
_entity_poly.pdbx_seq_one_letter_code
_entity_poly.pdbx_strand_id
1 'polypeptide(L)'
;EDDTTEMLATIASREQTDRERTVSVHGGKSAKTLDEQQEYVVSAIADIGPVTARNLLEELGSVEAVMTANEDDLKEVPGVGAVTAERIRDVVGSEYR
;
A
#
# COMPACT_ATOMS: atom_id res chain seq x y z
N GLU A 1 -24.02 27.52 20.56
CA GLU A 1 -22.68 26.98 20.84
C GLU A 1 -22.71 25.46 21.00
N ASP A 2 -23.81 24.91 21.52
CA ASP A 2 -24.00 23.46 21.67
C ASP A 2 -23.90 22.66 20.36
N ASP A 3 -24.47 23.17 19.27
CA ASP A 3 -24.42 22.51 17.94
C ASP A 3 -22.98 22.29 17.45
N THR A 4 -22.08 23.24 17.73
CA THR A 4 -20.66 23.12 17.35
C THR A 4 -19.96 22.03 18.16
N THR A 5 -20.28 21.92 19.45
CA THR A 5 -19.71 20.92 20.35
C THR A 5 -20.16 19.51 19.95
N GLU A 6 -21.43 19.35 19.59
CA GLU A 6 -21.99 18.07 19.12
C GLU A 6 -21.40 17.66 17.76
N MET A 7 -21.21 18.63 16.85
CA MET A 7 -20.54 18.41 15.58
C MET A 7 -19.07 17.99 15.78
N LEU A 8 -18.34 18.63 16.71
CA LEU A 8 -16.96 18.27 17.03
C LEU A 8 -16.84 16.88 17.67
N ALA A 9 -17.77 16.51 18.56
CA ALA A 9 -17.80 15.18 19.16
C ALA A 9 -18.13 14.09 18.13
N THR A 10 -19.07 14.35 17.22
CA THR A 10 -19.43 13.43 16.13
C THR A 10 -18.26 13.21 15.17
N ILE A 11 -17.51 14.28 14.84
CA ILE A 11 -16.28 14.18 14.06
C ILE A 11 -15.25 13.35 14.82
N ALA A 12 -14.99 13.65 16.10
CA ALA A 12 -14.00 12.95 16.92
C ALA A 12 -14.30 11.45 17.09
N SER A 13 -15.55 11.07 17.34
CA SER A 13 -15.95 9.66 17.44
C SER A 13 -15.82 8.93 16.10
N ARG A 14 -16.21 9.57 14.98
CA ARG A 14 -15.96 8.98 13.64
C ARG A 14 -14.47 8.84 13.33
N GLU A 15 -13.63 9.81 13.75
CA GLU A 15 -12.18 9.71 13.60
C GLU A 15 -11.57 8.58 14.44
N GLN A 16 -12.11 8.30 15.64
CA GLN A 16 -11.56 7.28 16.55
C GLN A 16 -12.14 5.87 16.36
N THR A 17 -13.35 5.73 15.81
CA THR A 17 -14.06 4.44 15.74
C THR A 17 -14.11 3.84 14.33
N ASP A 18 -14.20 4.65 13.27
CA ASP A 18 -14.37 4.15 11.88
C ASP A 18 -13.06 4.13 11.06
N ARG A 19 -11.93 4.41 11.71
CA ARG A 19 -10.62 4.46 11.05
C ARG A 19 -9.56 3.75 11.88
N GLU A 20 -9.41 2.47 11.58
CA GLU A 20 -8.08 1.88 11.42
C GLU A 20 -7.35 2.52 10.21
N ARG A 21 -7.32 3.86 10.13
CA ARG A 21 -6.40 4.52 9.22
C ARG A 21 -5.05 4.53 9.90
N THR A 22 -4.15 3.69 9.41
CA THR A 22 -2.72 3.91 9.57
C THR A 22 -2.44 5.39 9.29
N VAL A 23 -1.75 6.01 10.24
CA VAL A 23 -1.47 7.43 10.29
C VAL A 23 -0.95 7.90 8.92
N SER A 24 -1.57 8.95 8.38
CA SER A 24 -1.09 9.63 7.19
C SER A 24 0.36 10.08 7.42
N VAL A 25 1.30 9.52 6.67
CA VAL A 25 2.73 9.92 6.61
C VAL A 25 2.89 11.28 5.92
N HIS A 26 2.29 12.32 6.51
CA HIS A 26 2.71 13.69 6.28
C HIS A 26 2.73 14.45 7.61
N GLY A 27 3.73 14.09 8.43
CA GLY A 27 3.96 14.68 9.73
C GLY A 27 5.43 14.57 10.14
N GLY A 28 6.28 15.42 9.55
CA GLY A 28 7.59 15.82 10.09
C GLY A 28 8.77 14.84 9.90
N LYS A 29 9.75 15.24 9.07
CA LYS A 29 11.22 15.02 9.14
C LYS A 29 11.81 13.73 9.76
N SER A 30 11.11 12.62 9.83
CA SER A 30 11.68 11.29 10.10
C SER A 30 11.68 10.52 8.78
N ALA A 31 12.84 10.02 8.38
CA ALA A 31 12.92 9.13 7.23
C ALA A 31 12.00 7.93 7.44
N LYS A 32 11.34 7.48 6.37
CA LYS A 32 10.48 6.28 6.39
C LYS A 32 11.23 5.09 7.01
N THR A 33 10.55 4.23 7.75
CA THR A 33 11.12 2.93 8.17
C THR A 33 11.46 2.09 6.94
N LEU A 34 12.25 1.01 7.12
CA LEU A 34 12.56 0.12 5.99
C LEU A 34 11.27 -0.47 5.39
N ASP A 35 10.36 -0.94 6.24
CA ASP A 35 9.08 -1.52 5.81
C ASP A 35 8.24 -0.49 5.04
N GLU A 36 8.14 0.74 5.55
CA GLU A 36 7.45 1.85 4.87
C GLU A 36 8.11 2.21 3.52
N GLN A 37 9.42 2.05 3.39
CA GLN A 37 10.12 2.23 2.12
C GLN A 37 9.84 1.08 1.16
N GLN A 38 9.81 -0.17 1.64
CA GLN A 38 9.51 -1.34 0.83
C GLN A 38 8.07 -1.30 0.29
N GLU A 39 7.10 -1.04 1.16
CA GLU A 39 5.70 -0.87 0.78
C GLU A 39 5.54 0.28 -0.23
N TYR A 40 6.27 1.38 -0.03
CA TYR A 40 6.25 2.52 -0.95
C TYR A 40 6.81 2.18 -2.34
N VAL A 41 7.91 1.43 -2.41
CA VAL A 41 8.48 1.01 -3.71
C VAL A 41 7.50 0.11 -4.46
N VAL A 42 6.86 -0.84 -3.78
CA VAL A 42 5.91 -1.78 -4.41
C VAL A 42 4.62 -1.07 -4.82
N SER A 43 4.07 -0.21 -3.96
CA SER A 43 2.84 0.55 -4.26
C SER A 43 3.02 1.67 -5.30
N ALA A 44 4.26 1.96 -5.72
CA ALA A 44 4.52 2.91 -6.81
C ALA A 44 4.12 2.36 -8.19
N ILE A 45 3.93 1.04 -8.32
CA ILE A 45 3.41 0.41 -9.53
C ILE A 45 1.90 0.67 -9.61
N ALA A 46 1.43 1.10 -10.78
CA ALA A 46 0.04 1.46 -10.97
C ALA A 46 -0.92 0.29 -10.67
N ASP A 47 -2.07 0.59 -10.04
CA ASP A 47 -3.07 -0.35 -9.51
C ASP A 47 -2.59 -1.20 -8.32
N ILE A 48 -1.47 -0.87 -7.69
CA ILE A 48 -1.04 -1.49 -6.43
C ILE A 48 -1.27 -0.53 -5.27
N GLY A 49 -2.31 -0.82 -4.48
CA GLY A 49 -2.58 -0.12 -3.23
C GLY A 49 -1.70 -0.59 -2.08
N PRO A 50 -1.71 0.12 -0.93
CA PRO A 50 -0.90 -0.24 0.24
C PRO A 50 -1.22 -1.64 0.79
N VAL A 51 -2.48 -2.08 0.73
CA VAL A 51 -2.88 -3.43 1.16
C VAL A 51 -2.25 -4.50 0.26
N THR A 52 -2.34 -4.32 -1.06
CA THR A 52 -1.75 -5.27 -2.02
C THR A 52 -0.23 -5.27 -1.94
N ALA A 53 0.41 -4.11 -1.77
CA ALA A 53 1.85 -4.01 -1.58
C ALA A 53 2.32 -4.77 -0.34
N ARG A 54 1.59 -4.64 0.76
CA ARG A 54 1.88 -5.37 2.00
C ARG A 54 1.70 -6.88 1.81
N ASN A 55 0.58 -7.33 1.22
CA ASN A 55 0.36 -8.76 0.95
C ASN A 55 1.48 -9.35 0.08
N LEU A 56 1.89 -8.64 -0.98
CA LEU A 56 3.02 -9.04 -1.84
C LEU A 56 4.32 -9.19 -1.05
N LEU A 57 4.62 -8.27 -0.14
CA LEU A 57 5.83 -8.31 0.68
C LEU A 57 5.78 -9.37 1.78
N GLU A 58 4.61 -9.62 2.36
CA GLU A 58 4.41 -10.66 3.37
C GLU A 58 4.53 -12.07 2.74
N GLU A 59 3.97 -12.29 1.55
CA GLU A 59 4.00 -13.59 0.87
C GLU A 59 5.34 -13.87 0.17
N LEU A 60 5.93 -12.87 -0.51
CA LEU A 60 7.17 -13.05 -1.28
C LEU A 60 8.44 -12.67 -0.50
N GLY A 61 8.28 -11.99 0.64
CA GLY A 61 9.33 -11.76 1.63
C GLY A 61 10.29 -10.59 1.36
N SER A 62 10.31 -10.01 0.15
CA SER A 62 11.14 -8.82 -0.13
C SER A 62 10.70 -8.10 -1.41
N VAL A 63 11.11 -6.83 -1.54
CA VAL A 63 10.93 -6.06 -2.80
C VAL A 63 11.58 -6.79 -3.97
N GLU A 64 12.79 -7.32 -3.82
CA GLU A 64 13.48 -8.06 -4.88
C GLU A 64 12.67 -9.29 -5.33
N ALA A 65 12.13 -10.05 -4.38
CA ALA A 65 11.28 -11.20 -4.69
C ALA A 65 10.00 -10.79 -5.45
N VAL A 66 9.33 -9.70 -5.03
CA VAL A 66 8.17 -9.16 -5.75
C VAL A 66 8.52 -8.78 -7.19
N MET A 67 9.67 -8.11 -7.39
CA MET A 67 10.09 -7.64 -8.72
C MET A 67 10.56 -8.78 -9.64
N THR A 68 11.04 -9.89 -9.07
CA THR A 68 11.58 -11.03 -9.83
C THR A 68 10.57 -12.17 -10.00
N ALA A 69 9.50 -12.22 -9.20
CA ALA A 69 8.45 -13.21 -9.29
C ALA A 69 7.85 -13.30 -10.70
N ASN A 70 7.49 -14.53 -11.09
CA ASN A 70 6.78 -14.77 -12.35
C ASN A 70 5.28 -14.44 -12.18
N GLU A 71 4.54 -14.34 -13.29
CA GLU A 71 3.13 -13.94 -13.24
C GLU A 71 2.26 -14.91 -12.43
N ASP A 72 2.56 -16.21 -12.48
CA ASP A 72 1.78 -17.23 -11.76
C ASP A 72 1.99 -17.10 -10.24
N ASP A 73 3.24 -16.95 -9.78
CA ASP A 73 3.56 -16.72 -8.37
C ASP A 73 2.87 -15.43 -7.85
N LEU A 74 2.85 -14.37 -8.66
CA LEU A 74 2.20 -13.10 -8.29
C LEU A 74 0.69 -13.29 -8.10
N LYS A 75 0.04 -14.10 -8.94
CA LYS A 75 -1.41 -14.38 -8.87
C LYS A 75 -1.81 -15.24 -7.68
N GLU A 76 -0.87 -15.91 -7.02
CA GLU A 76 -1.14 -16.64 -5.77
C GLU A 76 -1.36 -15.68 -4.59
N VAL A 77 -0.88 -14.44 -4.69
CA VAL A 77 -1.01 -13.43 -3.63
C VAL A 77 -2.43 -12.86 -3.54
N PRO A 78 -3.05 -12.83 -2.34
CA PRO A 78 -4.40 -12.29 -2.17
C PRO A 78 -4.56 -10.85 -2.67
N GLY A 79 -5.51 -10.65 -3.58
CA GLY A 79 -5.81 -9.34 -4.18
C GLY A 79 -4.98 -9.01 -5.42
N VAL A 80 -4.15 -9.94 -5.90
CA VAL A 80 -3.41 -9.79 -7.16
C VAL A 80 -4.11 -10.61 -8.25
N GLY A 81 -4.70 -9.90 -9.23
CA GLY A 81 -5.27 -10.52 -10.43
C GLY A 81 -4.31 -10.47 -11.62
N ALA A 82 -4.72 -11.06 -12.75
CA ALA A 82 -3.93 -11.07 -13.99
C ALA A 82 -3.46 -9.67 -14.42
N VAL A 83 -4.34 -8.66 -14.35
CA VAL A 83 -4.00 -7.27 -14.73
C VAL A 83 -2.90 -6.69 -13.84
N THR A 84 -2.97 -6.94 -12.53
CA THR A 84 -1.95 -6.45 -11.59
C THR A 84 -0.63 -7.18 -11.80
N ALA A 85 -0.66 -8.51 -11.98
CA ALA A 85 0.53 -9.32 -12.21
C ALA A 85 1.22 -8.92 -13.54
N GLU A 86 0.45 -8.75 -14.62
CA GLU A 86 0.95 -8.26 -15.91
C GLU A 86 1.62 -6.90 -15.76
N ARG A 87 0.97 -5.94 -15.08
CA ARG A 87 1.55 -4.60 -14.84
C ARG A 87 2.86 -4.64 -14.08
N ILE A 88 2.98 -5.49 -13.06
CA ILE A 88 4.25 -5.67 -12.34
C ILE A 88 5.33 -6.15 -13.31
N ARG A 89 5.03 -7.18 -14.10
CA ARG A 89 5.97 -7.75 -15.07
C ARG A 89 6.37 -6.74 -16.15
N ASP A 90 5.43 -5.93 -16.63
CA ASP A 90 5.68 -4.89 -17.62
C ASP A 90 6.60 -3.81 -17.08
N VAL A 91 6.31 -3.27 -15.89
CA VAL A 91 7.10 -2.18 -15.29
C VAL A 91 8.52 -2.63 -14.97
N VAL A 92 8.69 -3.85 -14.47
CA VAL A 92 10.00 -4.35 -14.06
C VAL A 92 10.81 -4.89 -15.24
N GLY A 93 10.16 -5.55 -16.19
CA GLY A 93 10.83 -6.29 -17.26
C GLY A 93 11.04 -5.53 -18.57
N SER A 94 10.34 -4.40 -18.77
CA SER A 94 10.46 -3.63 -20.02
C SER A 94 11.74 -2.80 -20.07
N GLU A 95 12.30 -2.65 -21.27
CA GLU A 95 13.39 -1.71 -21.49
C GLU A 95 12.92 -0.26 -21.25
N TYR A 96 13.76 0.52 -20.55
CA TYR A 96 13.53 1.94 -20.35
C TYR A 96 13.58 2.70 -21.69
N ARG A 97 12.66 3.66 -21.88
CA ARG A 97 12.53 4.47 -23.10
C ARG A 97 12.71 5.95 -22.83
#